data_AF-A0A671PT39-F1
#
_entry.id   AF-A0A671PT39-F1
#
_cell.length_a   1.000
_cell.length_b   1.000
_cell.length_c   1.000
_cell.angle_alpha   90.00
_cell.angle_beta   90.00
_cell.angle_gamma   90.00
#
_symmetry.space_group_name_H-M   'P 1'
#
loop_
_entity.id
_entity.type
_entity.pdbx_description
1 polymer ?
#
loop_
_entity_poly.entity_id
_entity_poly.type
_entity_poly.pdbx_seq_one_letter_code
_entity_poly.pdbx_strand_id
1 'polypeptide(L)'
;MAFNFGGASSNASAFGGFGSTSSAGAGTNFNFSTPSNTGASLFGNTQNKGFSFSSGLGSSAPAGMGFGGALGSTGLGFGGFGGIQPAQNQQGGMFNQQASQSSQLFNTASALSAPSVLNDERDSILARWNQLQAFWGVGKGYYSSSTPPVEFSQENPFCRFKAVGYSCVPDVKDEDGLVALALNKKEVEVRSQQQQLVESMHKVLGGNPTLSVNVEGVRALPDDQAEMIIYLVERSPNGTSKRVPASTLYSYMEQLNVKSALQQLGVIMAVSRTALTPAQLKQLLQNPPAGVDPIIWEQAKVDNPDPEKLIPVPMVGFKELLRRLKIQDQMTKQHQTRVDIISNDISELDEEHLRVQLETIQSDLNAPTQFKV
;
A
#
# COMPACT_ATOMS: atom_id res chain seq x y z
N MET A 1 24.80 -31.07 46.66
CA MET A 1 26.03 -31.52 45.97
C MET A 1 25.93 -31.01 44.53
N ALA A 2 26.25 -29.77 44.19
CA ALA A 2 27.54 -29.06 44.24
C ALA A 2 28.46 -29.42 43.05
N PHE A 3 28.65 -28.42 42.16
CA PHE A 3 29.74 -28.20 41.18
C PHE A 3 29.82 -29.13 39.94
N ASN A 4 30.29 -28.73 38.75
CA ASN A 4 31.18 -27.62 38.39
C ASN A 4 31.09 -27.27 36.87
N PHE A 5 31.40 -26.02 36.54
CA PHE A 5 31.83 -25.56 35.21
C PHE A 5 33.31 -25.93 34.96
N GLY A 6 33.68 -26.20 33.71
CA GLY A 6 35.08 -26.32 33.28
C GLY A 6 35.27 -25.68 31.92
N GLY A 7 35.91 -24.51 31.90
CA GLY A 7 36.39 -23.85 30.69
C GLY A 7 37.88 -24.10 30.43
N ALA A 8 38.31 -23.89 29.19
CA ALA A 8 39.65 -23.49 28.74
C ALA A 8 39.58 -23.37 27.20
N SER A 9 39.49 -22.18 26.62
CA SER A 9 40.58 -21.25 26.26
C SER A 9 41.43 -21.68 25.06
N SER A 10 41.38 -20.80 24.05
CA SER A 10 42.49 -20.29 23.23
C SER A 10 42.69 -20.80 21.79
N ASN A 11 42.84 -19.78 20.94
CA ASN A 11 43.56 -19.68 19.68
C ASN A 11 42.85 -19.98 18.35
N ALA A 12 42.37 -18.87 17.78
CA ALA A 12 42.49 -18.46 16.38
C ALA A 12 43.52 -19.23 15.53
N SER A 13 43.13 -19.60 14.30
CA SER A 13 43.77 -19.18 13.04
C SER A 13 43.21 -19.92 11.82
N ALA A 14 43.09 -19.19 10.71
CA ALA A 14 43.19 -19.61 9.30
C ALA A 14 42.17 -20.66 8.79
N PHE A 15 41.23 -20.37 7.89
CA PHE A 15 41.30 -19.72 6.57
C PHE A 15 42.47 -20.22 5.69
N GLY A 16 42.21 -21.22 4.83
CA GLY A 16 43.06 -21.57 3.69
C GLY A 16 42.82 -22.96 3.07
N GLY A 17 42.67 -22.99 1.73
CA GLY A 17 43.08 -24.12 0.86
C GLY A 17 41.94 -25.03 0.35
N PHE A 18 41.32 -24.77 -0.81
CA PHE A 18 41.69 -25.24 -2.17
C PHE A 18 41.88 -26.77 -2.34
N GLY A 19 41.00 -27.38 -3.13
CA GLY A 19 41.11 -28.73 -3.68
C GLY A 19 40.23 -28.88 -4.91
N SER A 20 40.87 -29.03 -6.06
CA SER A 20 40.35 -29.08 -7.43
C SER A 20 39.60 -30.36 -7.79
N THR A 21 38.54 -30.25 -8.59
CA THR A 21 38.32 -31.17 -9.73
C THR A 21 37.67 -30.43 -10.89
N SER A 22 38.33 -30.57 -12.04
CA SER A 22 38.05 -30.03 -13.37
C SER A 22 36.87 -30.69 -14.08
N SER A 23 36.04 -29.90 -14.78
CA SER A 23 35.57 -30.23 -16.13
C SER A 23 35.10 -28.96 -16.87
N ALA A 24 35.37 -28.95 -18.17
CA ALA A 24 35.36 -27.81 -19.08
C ALA A 24 33.96 -27.36 -19.53
N GLY A 25 33.83 -26.09 -19.94
CA GLY A 25 32.68 -25.65 -20.74
C GLY A 25 32.39 -24.14 -20.71
N ALA A 26 33.17 -23.37 -21.46
CA ALA A 26 32.90 -22.03 -22.03
C ALA A 26 31.82 -21.13 -21.39
N GLY A 27 32.27 -20.20 -20.53
CA GLY A 27 31.53 -19.00 -20.15
C GLY A 27 32.43 -17.76 -20.27
N THR A 28 32.03 -16.81 -21.12
CA THR A 28 32.70 -15.51 -21.28
C THR A 28 32.41 -14.63 -20.06
N ASN A 29 33.35 -14.60 -19.09
CA ASN A 29 33.30 -13.69 -17.97
C ASN A 29 33.91 -12.33 -18.32
N PHE A 30 33.04 -11.33 -18.31
CA PHE A 30 33.33 -9.91 -18.27
C PHE A 30 33.98 -9.57 -16.93
N ASN A 31 35.17 -8.97 -16.91
CA ASN A 31 35.84 -8.50 -15.69
C ASN A 31 36.24 -7.03 -15.83
N PHE A 32 35.93 -6.23 -14.81
CA PHE A 32 36.21 -4.79 -14.76
C PHE A 32 37.54 -4.57 -14.02
N SER A 33 38.61 -4.29 -14.77
CA SER A 33 39.88 -3.84 -14.20
C SER A 33 40.03 -2.33 -14.36
N THR A 34 40.14 -1.64 -13.24
CA THR A 34 40.53 -0.24 -13.10
C THR A 34 41.99 -0.01 -13.54
N PRO A 35 42.31 1.01 -14.35
CA PRO A 35 43.67 1.49 -14.48
C PRO A 35 43.89 2.70 -13.56
N SER A 36 44.93 2.59 -12.73
CA SER A 36 45.59 3.74 -12.12
C SER A 36 46.90 4.00 -12.87
N ASN A 37 47.12 5.26 -13.22
CA ASN A 37 48.37 6.05 -13.12
C ASN A 37 48.70 6.95 -14.33
N THR A 38 48.90 8.22 -13.95
CA THR A 38 49.91 9.18 -14.40
C THR A 38 49.99 9.59 -15.87
N GLY A 39 49.41 10.77 -16.14
CA GLY A 39 50.17 11.97 -16.52
C GLY A 39 50.90 11.98 -17.87
N ALA A 40 50.24 12.50 -18.90
CA ALA A 40 50.86 13.35 -19.92
C ALA A 40 49.76 14.17 -20.63
N SER A 41 49.86 15.49 -20.49
CA SER A 41 49.04 16.47 -21.20
C SER A 41 49.43 16.52 -22.68
N LEU A 42 48.46 16.34 -23.58
CA LEU A 42 48.60 16.65 -24.99
C LEU A 42 47.25 17.08 -25.58
N PHE A 43 46.83 18.30 -25.23
CA PHE A 43 45.62 18.93 -25.76
C PHE A 43 45.77 19.31 -27.24
N GLY A 44 44.80 18.87 -28.05
CA GLY A 44 44.40 19.49 -29.31
C GLY A 44 42.88 19.67 -29.30
N ASN A 45 42.43 20.92 -29.29
CA ASN A 45 41.05 21.39 -29.22
C ASN A 45 40.10 20.79 -30.29
N THR A 46 38.88 20.42 -29.90
CA THR A 46 37.65 20.74 -30.64
C THR A 46 36.44 20.70 -29.68
N GLN A 47 35.67 21.79 -29.68
CA GLN A 47 34.46 22.00 -28.88
C GLN A 47 33.36 21.00 -29.22
N ASN A 48 32.71 20.40 -28.23
CA ASN A 48 31.30 20.04 -28.38
C ASN A 48 30.55 20.06 -27.04
N LYS A 49 29.34 20.60 -27.08
CA LYS A 49 28.41 20.79 -25.95
C LYS A 49 27.88 19.43 -25.47
N GLY A 50 27.80 19.20 -24.16
CA GLY A 50 27.11 18.02 -23.64
C GLY A 50 27.06 17.90 -22.12
N PHE A 51 25.85 18.08 -21.58
CA PHE A 51 25.28 17.46 -20.37
C PHE A 51 25.88 17.81 -19.00
N SER A 52 25.24 18.81 -18.36
CA SER A 52 25.26 19.05 -16.91
C SER A 52 24.02 18.42 -16.27
N PHE A 53 24.23 17.59 -15.24
CA PHE A 53 23.20 17.19 -14.28
C PHE A 53 22.96 18.36 -13.32
N SER A 54 21.74 18.90 -13.25
CA SER A 54 21.34 19.87 -12.23
C SER A 54 20.25 19.33 -11.33
N SER A 55 20.58 19.24 -10.04
CA SER A 55 19.70 19.16 -8.88
C SER A 55 18.89 20.46 -8.70
N GLY A 56 17.71 20.36 -8.06
CA GLY A 56 16.81 21.47 -7.67
C GLY A 56 15.39 21.21 -8.17
N LEU A 57 14.41 20.77 -7.36
CA LEU A 57 13.68 21.48 -6.30
C LEU A 57 13.14 22.85 -6.74
N GLY A 58 11.82 22.96 -6.95
CA GLY A 58 11.10 24.24 -6.93
C GLY A 58 10.02 24.46 -8.00
N SER A 59 8.77 24.13 -7.64
CA SER A 59 7.51 24.85 -7.94
C SER A 59 7.09 25.24 -9.38
N SER A 60 5.95 24.68 -9.80
CA SER A 60 4.64 25.35 -10.02
C SER A 60 3.93 25.09 -11.37
N ALA A 61 2.63 24.80 -11.23
CA ALA A 61 1.53 24.80 -12.21
C ALA A 61 1.32 23.57 -13.13
N PRO A 62 0.09 23.34 -13.66
CA PRO A 62 -1.22 23.41 -13.00
C PRO A 62 -2.06 22.12 -13.22
N ALA A 63 -3.26 22.15 -12.63
CA ALA A 63 -4.30 21.11 -12.58
C ALA A 63 -4.60 20.33 -13.87
N GLY A 64 -4.90 19.03 -13.71
CA GLY A 64 -5.58 18.23 -14.72
C GLY A 64 -5.63 16.74 -14.38
N MET A 65 -6.87 16.22 -14.29
CA MET A 65 -7.27 14.81 -14.34
C MET A 65 -7.21 14.03 -13.04
N GLY A 66 -8.30 14.20 -12.29
CA GLY A 66 -8.73 13.33 -11.21
C GLY A 66 -9.13 11.94 -11.73
N PHE A 67 -8.71 10.94 -10.97
CA PHE A 67 -9.10 9.56 -11.06
C PHE A 67 -10.25 9.34 -10.05
N GLY A 68 -11.47 9.07 -10.55
CA GLY A 68 -12.63 8.82 -9.71
C GLY A 68 -13.94 8.89 -10.50
N GLY A 69 -14.41 7.74 -10.98
CA GLY A 69 -15.76 7.55 -11.51
C GLY A 69 -16.15 6.08 -11.32
N ALA A 70 -16.83 5.73 -10.23
CA ALA A 70 -18.28 5.81 -10.05
C ALA A 70 -19.03 4.69 -10.80
N LEU A 71 -19.11 3.56 -10.11
CA LEU A 71 -20.11 2.52 -10.29
C LEU A 71 -21.41 2.98 -9.62
N GLY A 72 -22.48 3.12 -10.41
CA GLY A 72 -23.87 3.06 -9.92
C GLY A 72 -24.59 4.38 -9.75
N SER A 73 -25.42 4.74 -10.74
CA SER A 73 -26.76 5.30 -10.49
C SER A 73 -27.62 5.20 -11.74
N THR A 74 -28.55 4.24 -11.71
CA THR A 74 -29.68 4.11 -12.63
C THR A 74 -30.68 5.24 -12.32
N GLY A 75 -30.85 6.18 -13.24
CA GLY A 75 -31.82 7.27 -13.13
C GLY A 75 -32.50 7.50 -14.48
N LEU A 76 -33.70 6.94 -14.63
CA LEU A 76 -34.61 7.20 -15.74
C LEU A 76 -35.19 8.61 -15.57
N GLY A 77 -34.96 9.50 -16.54
CA GLY A 77 -35.49 10.86 -16.55
C GLY A 77 -35.93 11.26 -17.97
N PHE A 78 -37.24 11.29 -18.17
CA PHE A 78 -37.95 11.64 -19.39
C PHE A 78 -38.32 13.13 -19.38
N GLY A 79 -38.10 13.84 -20.51
CA GLY A 79 -38.83 15.07 -20.88
C GLY A 79 -38.10 16.41 -20.71
N GLY A 80 -38.01 17.17 -21.81
CA GLY A 80 -37.57 18.59 -21.80
C GLY A 80 -37.29 19.16 -23.18
N PHE A 81 -38.33 19.66 -23.84
CA PHE A 81 -38.38 20.19 -25.21
C PHE A 81 -37.99 21.69 -25.26
N GLY A 82 -37.25 22.14 -26.29
CA GLY A 82 -37.26 23.54 -26.71
C GLY A 82 -35.92 24.12 -27.22
N GLY A 83 -35.89 24.51 -28.49
CA GLY A 83 -34.87 25.44 -29.04
C GLY A 83 -34.28 25.02 -30.39
N ILE A 84 -34.94 25.42 -31.48
CA ILE A 84 -34.54 25.13 -32.87
C ILE A 84 -33.63 26.25 -33.39
N GLN A 85 -32.45 25.90 -33.92
CA GLN A 85 -31.70 26.78 -34.84
C GLN A 85 -30.92 25.93 -35.86
N PRO A 86 -30.91 26.27 -37.17
CA PRO A 86 -30.49 25.33 -38.21
C PRO A 86 -29.02 25.52 -38.59
N ALA A 87 -28.23 24.44 -38.57
CA ALA A 87 -26.95 24.36 -39.29
C ALA A 87 -26.55 22.89 -39.58
N GLN A 88 -26.81 22.48 -40.81
CA GLN A 88 -25.94 21.71 -41.72
C GLN A 88 -25.17 20.46 -41.21
N ASN A 89 -25.73 19.28 -41.53
CA ASN A 89 -25.09 17.99 -41.83
C ASN A 89 -23.73 17.62 -41.20
N GLN A 90 -23.76 16.77 -40.16
CA GLN A 90 -22.93 15.56 -40.10
C GLN A 90 -23.57 14.52 -39.15
N GLN A 91 -23.78 13.33 -39.70
CA GLN A 91 -24.48 12.20 -39.10
C GLN A 91 -23.57 11.52 -38.07
N GLY A 92 -23.77 11.82 -36.78
CA GLY A 92 -23.09 11.19 -35.66
C GLY A 92 -24.04 10.29 -34.86
N GLY A 93 -23.76 8.99 -34.85
CA GLY A 93 -24.43 7.99 -34.02
C GLY A 93 -23.44 7.30 -33.07
N MET A 94 -23.60 7.55 -31.77
CA MET A 94 -23.50 6.63 -30.62
C MET A 94 -22.51 5.43 -30.63
N PHE A 95 -21.34 5.51 -31.27
CA PHE A 95 -20.37 4.40 -31.33
C PHE A 95 -18.95 4.74 -30.82
N ASN A 96 -18.70 5.93 -30.30
CA ASN A 96 -17.33 6.43 -30.15
C ASN A 96 -16.61 6.16 -28.82
N GLN A 97 -17.20 5.41 -27.88
CA GLN A 97 -16.50 5.05 -26.63
C GLN A 97 -15.62 3.80 -26.73
N GLN A 98 -15.77 2.99 -27.79
CA GLN A 98 -14.99 1.76 -27.96
C GLN A 98 -13.78 1.93 -28.91
N ALA A 99 -13.70 3.05 -29.63
CA ALA A 99 -12.63 3.35 -30.59
C ALA A 99 -11.32 3.85 -29.94
N SER A 100 -11.38 4.41 -28.72
CA SER A 100 -10.20 4.93 -28.01
C SER A 100 -9.33 3.81 -27.41
N GLN A 101 -9.95 2.78 -26.83
CA GLN A 101 -9.25 1.62 -26.27
C GLN A 101 -8.59 0.74 -27.35
N SER A 102 -9.28 0.51 -28.47
CA SER A 102 -8.72 -0.27 -29.59
C SER A 102 -7.50 0.41 -30.21
N SER A 103 -7.53 1.74 -30.32
CA SER A 103 -6.41 2.55 -30.80
C SER A 103 -5.19 2.46 -29.88
N GLN A 104 -5.40 2.50 -28.55
CA GLN A 104 -4.32 2.35 -27.57
C GLN A 104 -3.68 0.96 -27.60
N LEU A 105 -4.48 -0.11 -27.70
CA LEU A 105 -3.98 -1.48 -27.82
C LEU A 105 -3.19 -1.68 -29.12
N PHE A 106 -3.66 -1.11 -30.24
CA PHE A 106 -2.96 -1.14 -31.51
C PHE A 106 -1.60 -0.43 -31.45
N ASN A 107 -1.57 0.76 -30.84
CA ASN A 107 -0.32 1.51 -30.65
C ASN A 107 0.65 0.74 -29.74
N THR A 108 0.13 0.11 -28.68
CA THR A 108 0.91 -0.73 -27.76
C THR A 108 1.49 -1.93 -28.51
N ALA A 109 0.69 -2.64 -29.31
CA ALA A 109 1.15 -3.75 -30.13
C ALA A 109 2.22 -3.32 -31.12
N SER A 110 2.04 -2.15 -31.76
CA SER A 110 3.02 -1.58 -32.70
C SER A 110 4.36 -1.28 -32.01
N ALA A 111 4.32 -0.68 -30.81
CA ALA A 111 5.52 -0.40 -30.01
C ALA A 111 6.29 -1.66 -29.59
N LEU A 112 5.58 -2.77 -29.37
CA LEU A 112 6.18 -4.01 -28.88
C LEU A 112 6.64 -4.96 -29.98
N SER A 113 6.06 -4.87 -31.18
CA SER A 113 6.31 -5.82 -32.27
C SER A 113 7.15 -5.23 -33.41
N ALA A 114 6.80 -4.04 -33.88
CA ALA A 114 7.39 -3.44 -35.09
C ALA A 114 7.34 -1.91 -35.01
N PRO A 115 8.14 -1.28 -34.14
CA PRO A 115 8.32 0.16 -34.17
C PRO A 115 8.99 0.58 -35.49
N SER A 116 8.62 1.74 -36.02
CA SER A 116 9.18 2.35 -37.23
C SER A 116 9.62 3.78 -36.95
N VAL A 117 10.44 3.94 -35.91
CA VAL A 117 10.92 5.26 -35.48
C VAL A 117 12.07 5.71 -36.36
N LEU A 118 13.07 4.84 -36.53
CA LEU A 118 14.31 5.14 -37.27
C LEU A 118 14.29 4.57 -38.70
N ASN A 119 13.40 3.61 -38.97
CA ASN A 119 13.27 2.88 -40.23
C ASN A 119 14.57 2.14 -40.61
N ASP A 120 15.29 1.64 -39.61
CA ASP A 120 16.51 0.84 -39.76
C ASP A 120 16.57 -0.29 -38.71
N GLU A 121 17.67 -1.04 -38.66
CA GLU A 121 17.82 -2.17 -37.76
C GLU A 121 17.73 -1.83 -36.26
N ARG A 122 17.93 -0.55 -35.88
CA ARG A 122 17.87 -0.11 -34.48
C ARG A 122 16.45 -0.14 -33.95
N ASP A 123 15.44 -0.10 -34.83
CA ASP A 123 14.04 -0.30 -34.44
C ASP A 123 13.82 -1.69 -33.82
N SER A 124 14.58 -2.71 -34.22
CA SER A 124 14.52 -4.04 -33.59
C SER A 124 15.03 -4.03 -32.14
N ILE A 125 16.05 -3.19 -31.86
CA ILE A 125 16.59 -2.99 -30.51
C ILE A 125 15.58 -2.19 -29.69
N LEU A 126 14.98 -1.16 -30.28
CA LEU A 126 13.92 -0.37 -29.67
C LEU A 126 12.71 -1.22 -29.30
N ALA A 127 12.30 -2.16 -30.16
CA ALA A 127 11.22 -3.10 -29.86
C ALA A 127 11.52 -3.92 -28.60
N ARG A 128 12.74 -4.47 -28.48
CA ARG A 128 13.18 -5.21 -27.28
C ARG A 128 13.23 -4.32 -26.04
N TRP A 129 13.67 -3.08 -26.19
CA TRP A 129 13.66 -2.11 -25.09
C TRP A 129 12.23 -1.76 -24.64
N ASN A 130 11.31 -1.55 -25.57
CA ASN A 130 9.90 -1.34 -25.28
C ASN A 130 9.29 -2.56 -24.60
N GLN A 131 9.63 -3.78 -25.02
CA GLN A 131 9.21 -5.02 -24.35
C GLN A 131 9.70 -5.09 -22.89
N LEU A 132 10.96 -4.74 -22.63
CA LEU A 132 11.49 -4.69 -21.26
C LEU A 132 10.71 -3.70 -20.38
N GLN A 133 10.49 -2.48 -20.88
CA GLN A 133 9.70 -1.46 -20.17
C GLN A 133 8.26 -1.95 -19.92
N ALA A 134 7.63 -2.58 -20.91
CA ALA A 134 6.30 -3.15 -20.80
C ALA A 134 6.24 -4.28 -19.77
N PHE A 135 7.25 -5.16 -19.73
CA PHE A 135 7.32 -6.25 -18.75
C PHE A 135 7.49 -5.74 -17.32
N TRP A 136 8.18 -4.62 -17.11
CA TRP A 136 8.37 -4.04 -15.78
C TRP A 136 7.21 -3.10 -15.38
N GLY A 137 6.34 -2.77 -16.34
CA GLY A 137 5.12 -1.99 -16.13
C GLY A 137 5.38 -0.50 -15.91
N VAL A 138 6.52 0.01 -16.36
CA VAL A 138 6.87 1.43 -16.30
C VAL A 138 7.70 1.78 -17.52
N GLY A 139 7.31 2.84 -18.23
CA GLY A 139 8.13 3.41 -19.30
C GLY A 139 7.33 4.00 -20.44
N LYS A 140 8.04 4.33 -21.52
CA LYS A 140 7.46 4.92 -22.73
C LYS A 140 7.89 4.13 -23.96
N GLY A 141 6.91 3.55 -24.64
CA GLY A 141 7.07 2.77 -25.86
C GLY A 141 6.99 3.65 -27.10
N TYR A 142 8.12 3.91 -27.73
CA TYR A 142 8.18 4.65 -28.98
C TYR A 142 8.00 3.71 -30.16
N TYR A 143 7.15 4.07 -31.11
CA TYR A 143 6.81 3.21 -32.25
C TYR A 143 6.68 3.94 -33.59
N SER A 144 6.58 5.26 -33.57
CA SER A 144 6.61 6.12 -34.75
C SER A 144 7.26 7.44 -34.37
N SER A 145 8.02 8.04 -35.28
CA SER A 145 8.67 9.34 -35.06
C SER A 145 7.69 10.51 -34.96
N SER A 146 6.48 10.37 -35.52
CA SER A 146 5.48 11.45 -35.56
C SER A 146 4.39 11.31 -34.49
N THR A 147 4.36 10.21 -33.75
CA THR A 147 3.28 9.91 -32.79
C THR A 147 3.83 9.88 -31.37
N PRO A 148 3.07 10.38 -30.37
CA PRO A 148 3.47 10.27 -28.98
C PRO A 148 3.71 8.82 -28.56
N PRO A 149 4.68 8.55 -27.67
CA PRO A 149 4.93 7.21 -27.19
C PRO A 149 3.75 6.69 -26.37
N VAL A 150 3.57 5.36 -26.39
CA VAL A 150 2.63 4.67 -25.52
C VAL A 150 3.19 4.64 -24.11
N GLU A 151 2.36 4.94 -23.11
CA GLU A 151 2.76 4.82 -21.70
C GLU A 151 2.55 3.38 -21.22
N PHE A 152 3.61 2.76 -20.72
CA PHE A 152 3.52 1.48 -20.04
C PHE A 152 3.27 1.72 -18.56
N SER A 153 2.09 1.34 -18.09
CA SER A 153 1.70 1.36 -16.68
C SER A 153 1.78 -0.04 -16.06
N GLN A 154 1.59 -0.12 -14.74
CA GLN A 154 1.52 -1.40 -14.03
C GLN A 154 0.30 -2.24 -14.45
N GLU A 155 -0.77 -1.58 -14.88
CA GLU A 155 -2.00 -2.21 -15.40
C GLU A 155 -1.81 -2.76 -16.82
N ASN A 156 -0.67 -2.48 -17.46
CA ASN A 156 -0.32 -3.04 -18.75
C ASN A 156 -0.48 -4.57 -18.75
N PRO A 157 -1.21 -5.15 -19.73
CA PRO A 157 -1.36 -6.60 -19.86
C PRO A 157 -0.02 -7.34 -19.92
N PHE A 158 1.02 -6.72 -20.50
CA PHE A 158 2.33 -7.35 -20.63
C PHE A 158 3.21 -7.26 -19.38
N CYS A 159 2.80 -6.53 -18.34
CA CYS A 159 3.56 -6.45 -17.09
C CYS A 159 3.67 -7.85 -16.46
N ARG A 160 4.91 -8.30 -16.20
CA ARG A 160 5.22 -9.64 -15.68
C ARG A 160 5.46 -9.66 -14.18
N PHE A 161 5.76 -8.51 -13.57
CA PHE A 161 5.98 -8.41 -12.13
C PHE A 161 4.63 -8.33 -11.41
N LYS A 162 3.94 -9.46 -11.38
CA LYS A 162 2.64 -9.64 -10.73
C LYS A 162 2.72 -10.83 -9.79
N ALA A 163 2.29 -10.62 -8.56
CA ALA A 163 2.08 -11.67 -7.59
C ALA A 163 0.67 -11.50 -7.02
N VAL A 164 0.11 -12.56 -6.44
CA VAL A 164 -1.14 -12.48 -5.68
C VAL A 164 -0.82 -12.82 -4.23
N GLY A 165 -1.29 -11.97 -3.32
CA GLY A 165 -1.22 -12.23 -1.88
C GLY A 165 -2.61 -12.12 -1.28
N TYR A 166 -2.76 -12.54 -0.03
CA TYR A 166 -4.07 -12.61 0.62
C TYR A 166 -4.22 -11.54 1.70
N SER A 167 -5.32 -10.80 1.69
CA SER A 167 -5.60 -9.76 2.69
C SER A 167 -6.88 -10.09 3.46
N CYS A 168 -6.89 -9.79 4.75
CA CYS A 168 -8.06 -10.01 5.60
C CYS A 168 -9.19 -9.04 5.24
N VAL A 169 -10.41 -9.57 5.14
CA VAL A 169 -11.64 -8.79 5.00
C VAL A 169 -12.01 -8.23 6.38
N PRO A 170 -12.35 -6.93 6.50
CA PRO A 170 -12.85 -6.40 7.75
C PRO A 170 -14.14 -7.13 8.20
N ASP A 171 -14.30 -7.32 9.50
CA ASP A 171 -15.46 -7.96 10.14
C ASP A 171 -16.38 -6.95 10.87
N VAL A 172 -16.07 -5.65 10.74
CA VAL A 172 -16.74 -4.55 11.44
C VAL A 172 -18.07 -4.21 10.74
N LYS A 173 -19.14 -3.97 11.52
CA LYS A 173 -20.44 -3.57 10.98
C LYS A 173 -20.46 -2.08 10.68
N ASP A 174 -21.33 -1.67 9.75
CA ASP A 174 -21.43 -0.24 9.41
C ASP A 174 -21.88 0.62 10.60
N GLU A 175 -22.73 0.05 11.45
CA GLU A 175 -23.25 0.67 12.69
C GLU A 175 -22.17 0.93 13.75
N ASP A 176 -21.02 0.25 13.66
CA ASP A 176 -19.91 0.50 14.58
C ASP A 176 -19.23 1.85 14.29
N GLY A 177 -19.46 2.44 13.10
CA GLY A 177 -19.08 3.81 12.77
C GLY A 177 -17.58 4.04 12.56
N LEU A 178 -16.79 2.97 12.43
CA LEU A 178 -15.33 3.05 12.40
C LEU A 178 -14.79 3.51 11.03
N VAL A 179 -14.09 4.64 11.03
CA VAL A 179 -13.35 5.16 9.87
C VAL A 179 -11.88 5.30 10.23
N ALA A 180 -11.00 4.72 9.41
CA ALA A 180 -9.56 4.79 9.59
C ALA A 180 -8.97 5.94 8.77
N LEU A 181 -8.12 6.74 9.41
CA LEU A 181 -7.43 7.88 8.83
C LEU A 181 -5.92 7.63 8.84
N ALA A 182 -5.29 7.63 7.68
CA ALA A 182 -3.84 7.65 7.57
C ALA A 182 -3.34 9.10 7.69
N LEU A 183 -2.48 9.37 8.67
CA LEU A 183 -1.89 10.68 8.92
C LEU A 183 -0.42 10.69 8.54
N ASN A 184 0.01 11.80 7.94
CA ASN A 184 1.40 12.09 7.65
C ASN A 184 2.17 12.56 8.92
N LYS A 185 2.04 11.81 10.01
CA LYS A 185 2.61 12.10 11.32
C LYS A 185 2.95 10.80 12.02
N LYS A 186 3.98 10.82 12.86
CA LYS A 186 4.39 9.65 13.66
C LYS A 186 3.32 9.30 14.68
N GLU A 187 3.20 8.02 15.04
CA GLU A 187 2.23 7.55 16.04
C GLU A 187 2.34 8.30 17.37
N VAL A 188 3.57 8.49 17.86
CA VAL A 188 3.84 9.19 19.13
C VAL A 188 3.36 10.65 19.07
N GLU A 189 3.55 11.32 17.94
CA GLU A 189 3.08 12.70 17.74
C GLU A 189 1.56 12.77 17.73
N VAL A 190 0.90 11.85 17.01
CA VAL A 190 -0.57 11.75 16.97
C VAL A 190 -1.13 11.51 18.37
N ARG A 191 -0.52 10.62 19.16
CA ARG A 191 -0.93 10.40 20.56
C ARG A 191 -0.74 11.64 21.43
N SER A 192 0.38 12.34 21.29
CA SER A 192 0.66 13.55 22.07
C SER A 192 -0.31 14.71 21.78
N GLN A 193 -0.79 14.81 20.54
CA GLN A 193 -1.69 15.89 20.08
C GLN A 193 -3.14 15.41 19.91
N GLN A 194 -3.50 14.24 20.46
CA GLN A 194 -4.77 13.59 20.16
C GLN A 194 -5.98 14.47 20.48
N GLN A 195 -5.98 15.17 21.62
CA GLN A 195 -7.08 16.06 22.01
C GLN A 195 -7.28 17.21 21.01
N GLN A 196 -6.18 17.89 20.65
CA GLN A 196 -6.22 18.99 19.68
C GLN A 196 -6.67 18.52 18.30
N LEU A 197 -6.23 17.33 17.89
CA LEU A 197 -6.62 16.73 16.62
C LEU A 197 -8.12 16.41 16.61
N VAL A 198 -8.64 15.81 17.69
CA VAL A 198 -10.07 15.51 17.88
C VAL A 198 -10.92 16.78 17.82
N GLU A 199 -10.51 17.85 18.50
CA GLU A 199 -11.21 19.14 18.45
C GLU A 199 -11.18 19.78 17.05
N SER A 200 -10.03 19.70 16.38
CA SER A 200 -9.89 20.17 14.99
C SER A 200 -10.77 19.36 14.03
N MET A 201 -10.84 18.04 14.21
CA MET A 201 -11.72 17.16 13.44
C MET A 201 -13.19 17.50 13.70
N HIS A 202 -13.58 17.73 14.95
CA HIS A 202 -14.95 18.10 15.31
C HIS A 202 -15.38 19.37 14.58
N LYS A 203 -14.50 20.38 14.53
CA LYS A 203 -14.73 21.61 13.77
C LYS A 203 -14.86 21.36 12.27
N VAL A 204 -13.98 20.54 11.68
CA VAL A 204 -14.02 20.18 10.26
C VAL A 204 -15.29 19.39 9.91
N LEU A 205 -15.79 18.59 10.83
CA LEU A 205 -17.02 17.80 10.69
C LEU A 205 -18.30 18.60 11.03
N GLY A 206 -18.21 19.93 10.98
CA GLY A 206 -19.35 20.84 11.10
C GLY A 206 -19.51 21.47 12.49
N GLY A 207 -18.72 21.07 13.49
CA GLY A 207 -18.71 21.69 14.82
C GLY A 207 -20.04 21.56 15.59
N ASN A 208 -20.89 20.59 15.22
CA ASN A 208 -22.21 20.45 15.83
C ASN A 208 -22.08 19.99 17.29
N PRO A 209 -22.67 20.69 18.28
CA PRO A 209 -22.62 20.28 19.68
C PRO A 209 -23.31 18.94 19.96
N THR A 210 -24.18 18.45 19.07
CA THR A 210 -24.78 17.12 19.20
C THR A 210 -23.86 15.98 18.76
N LEU A 211 -22.75 16.29 18.07
CA LEU A 211 -21.77 15.32 17.59
C LEU A 211 -20.54 15.33 18.49
N SER A 212 -20.00 14.14 18.76
CA SER A 212 -18.72 13.96 19.45
C SER A 212 -17.82 13.05 18.63
N VAL A 213 -16.57 13.48 18.43
CA VAL A 213 -15.53 12.70 17.76
C VAL A 213 -14.83 11.85 18.82
N ASN A 214 -14.76 10.54 18.59
CA ASN A 214 -14.13 9.59 19.49
C ASN A 214 -13.02 8.83 18.75
N VAL A 215 -12.01 8.41 19.48
CA VAL A 215 -10.84 7.69 18.96
C VAL A 215 -10.88 6.27 19.47
N GLU A 216 -11.04 5.32 18.55
CA GLU A 216 -10.99 3.88 18.85
C GLU A 216 -9.55 3.44 19.09
N GLY A 217 -8.61 3.94 18.28
CA GLY A 217 -7.21 3.61 18.43
C GLY A 217 -6.30 4.37 17.50
N VAL A 218 -5.01 4.39 17.86
CA VAL A 218 -3.92 4.91 17.03
C VAL A 218 -2.91 3.79 16.84
N ARG A 219 -2.39 3.61 15.63
CA ARG A 219 -1.39 2.58 15.29
C ARG A 219 -0.32 3.19 14.39
N ALA A 220 0.94 2.86 14.60
CA ALA A 220 1.98 3.24 13.65
C ALA A 220 1.81 2.53 12.30
N LEU A 221 2.02 3.30 11.23
CA LEU A 221 2.16 2.82 9.87
C LEU A 221 3.62 2.98 9.43
N PRO A 222 4.04 2.35 8.32
CA PRO A 222 5.36 2.60 7.76
C PRO A 222 5.62 4.06 7.39
N ASP A 223 6.88 4.39 7.15
CA ASP A 223 7.31 5.70 6.64
C ASP A 223 6.93 6.88 7.55
N ASP A 224 7.05 6.67 8.87
CA ASP A 224 6.77 7.68 9.90
C ASP A 224 5.31 8.20 9.88
N GLN A 225 4.38 7.35 9.44
CA GLN A 225 2.95 7.63 9.41
C GLN A 225 2.22 6.95 10.57
N ALA A 226 0.96 7.34 10.76
CA ALA A 226 0.10 6.74 11.75
C ALA A 226 -1.31 6.55 11.19
N GLU A 227 -1.98 5.52 11.66
CA GLU A 227 -3.41 5.32 11.48
C GLU A 227 -4.13 5.75 12.74
N MET A 228 -5.17 6.57 12.60
CA MET A 228 -6.11 6.91 13.66
C MET A 228 -7.50 6.42 13.25
N ILE A 229 -8.08 5.56 14.06
CA ILE A 229 -9.43 5.05 13.86
C ILE A 229 -10.39 5.89 14.71
N ILE A 230 -11.38 6.50 14.05
CA ILE A 230 -12.36 7.35 14.70
C ILE A 230 -13.78 6.83 14.48
N TYR A 231 -14.69 7.27 15.36
CA TYR A 231 -16.13 7.17 15.15
C TYR A 231 -16.81 8.42 15.72
N LEU A 232 -18.00 8.72 15.19
CA LEU A 232 -18.84 9.81 15.69
C LEU A 232 -19.98 9.26 16.53
N VAL A 233 -20.28 9.91 17.65
CA VAL A 233 -21.52 9.68 18.40
C VAL A 233 -22.39 10.91 18.28
N GLU A 234 -23.61 10.71 17.80
CA GLU A 234 -24.67 11.71 17.69
C GLU A 234 -25.65 11.57 18.85
N ARG A 235 -25.86 12.68 19.57
CA ARG A 235 -26.85 12.79 20.64
C ARG A 235 -28.14 13.41 20.09
N SER A 236 -29.21 12.64 20.15
CA SER A 236 -30.54 13.07 19.74
C SER A 236 -31.19 13.98 20.80
N PRO A 237 -32.14 14.86 20.41
CA PRO A 237 -32.83 15.77 21.34
C PRO A 237 -33.60 15.06 22.46
N ASN A 238 -34.02 13.81 22.23
CA ASN A 238 -34.65 12.93 23.23
C ASN A 238 -33.67 12.34 24.26
N GLY A 239 -32.38 12.69 24.18
CA GLY A 239 -31.33 12.24 25.09
C GLY A 239 -30.65 10.93 24.69
N THR A 240 -31.10 10.22 23.65
CA THR A 240 -30.44 8.99 23.20
C THR A 240 -29.18 9.31 22.40
N SER A 241 -28.17 8.44 22.47
CA SER A 241 -26.92 8.58 21.71
C SER A 241 -26.74 7.38 20.81
N LYS A 242 -26.35 7.61 19.55
CA LYS A 242 -26.07 6.55 18.57
C LYS A 242 -24.78 6.86 17.81
N ARG A 243 -24.07 5.83 17.36
CA ARG A 243 -22.94 6.02 16.46
C ARG A 243 -23.46 6.42 15.07
N VAL A 244 -22.73 7.30 14.39
CA VAL A 244 -22.98 7.60 12.99
C VAL A 244 -22.44 6.42 12.16
N PRO A 245 -23.22 5.85 11.22
CA PRO A 245 -22.75 4.75 10.39
C PRO A 245 -21.48 5.12 9.60
N ALA A 246 -20.56 4.16 9.46
CA ALA A 246 -19.25 4.41 8.87
C ALA A 246 -19.35 4.84 7.39
N SER A 247 -20.28 4.25 6.63
CA SER A 247 -20.60 4.64 5.26
C SER A 247 -21.02 6.11 5.13
N THR A 248 -21.82 6.59 6.09
CA THR A 248 -22.31 7.98 6.13
C THR A 248 -21.18 8.93 6.47
N LEU A 249 -20.41 8.60 7.51
CA LEU A 249 -19.24 9.40 7.91
C LEU A 249 -18.21 9.48 6.79
N TYR A 250 -17.84 8.35 6.19
CA TYR A 250 -16.88 8.30 5.09
C TYR A 250 -17.35 9.12 3.88
N SER A 251 -18.62 9.00 3.49
CA SER A 251 -19.19 9.79 2.38
C SER A 251 -19.15 11.29 2.65
N TYR A 252 -19.36 11.72 3.90
CA TYR A 252 -19.24 13.11 4.29
C TYR A 252 -17.78 13.61 4.24
N MET A 253 -16.84 12.79 4.71
CA MET A 253 -15.40 13.12 4.69
C MET A 253 -14.84 13.25 3.27
N GLU A 254 -15.43 12.54 2.30
CA GLU A 254 -15.05 12.62 0.88
C GLU A 254 -15.59 13.86 0.16
N GLN A 255 -16.47 14.67 0.78
CA GLN A 255 -16.88 15.95 0.23
C GLN A 255 -15.66 16.88 0.07
N LEU A 256 -15.54 17.55 -1.07
CA LEU A 256 -14.32 18.26 -1.48
C LEU A 256 -13.80 19.28 -0.44
N ASN A 257 -14.70 20.03 0.17
CA ASN A 257 -14.39 21.00 1.23
C ASN A 257 -13.93 20.32 2.52
N VAL A 258 -14.56 19.22 2.92
CA VAL A 258 -14.20 18.45 4.11
C VAL A 258 -12.85 17.77 3.87
N LYS A 259 -12.71 17.06 2.75
CA LYS A 259 -11.47 16.37 2.35
C LYS A 259 -10.26 17.30 2.32
N SER A 260 -10.40 18.50 1.74
CA SER A 260 -9.31 19.49 1.72
C SER A 260 -8.95 20.02 3.10
N ALA A 261 -9.93 20.24 3.99
CA ALA A 261 -9.67 20.62 5.38
C ALA A 261 -9.00 19.48 6.18
N LEU A 262 -9.42 18.23 5.95
CA LEU A 262 -8.79 17.04 6.53
C LEU A 262 -7.33 16.89 6.10
N GLN A 263 -7.03 17.16 4.83
CA GLN A 263 -5.66 17.17 4.31
C GLN A 263 -4.78 18.22 5.00
N GLN A 264 -5.34 19.39 5.35
CA GLN A 264 -4.61 20.40 6.14
C GLN A 264 -4.29 19.93 7.56
N LEU A 265 -5.08 19.01 8.13
CA LEU A 265 -4.79 18.35 9.41
C LEU A 265 -3.73 17.23 9.28
N GLY A 266 -3.28 16.94 8.06
CA GLY A 266 -2.29 15.91 7.75
C GLY A 266 -2.90 14.55 7.39
N VAL A 267 -4.22 14.47 7.15
CA VAL A 267 -4.86 13.23 6.69
C VAL A 267 -4.52 13.00 5.21
N ILE A 268 -3.85 11.89 4.92
CA ILE A 268 -3.46 11.47 3.56
C ILE A 268 -4.60 10.70 2.89
N MET A 269 -5.26 9.83 3.67
CA MET A 269 -6.27 8.90 3.18
C MET A 269 -7.27 8.59 4.30
N ALA A 270 -8.54 8.45 3.95
CA ALA A 270 -9.57 7.90 4.81
C ALA A 270 -10.11 6.61 4.19
N VAL A 271 -10.50 5.63 5.00
CA VAL A 271 -11.13 4.39 4.55
C VAL A 271 -12.16 3.93 5.59
N SER A 272 -13.36 3.56 5.16
CA SER A 272 -14.33 2.90 6.05
C SER A 272 -13.87 1.48 6.40
N ARG A 273 -14.00 1.08 7.67
CA ARG A 273 -13.70 -0.28 8.12
C ARG A 273 -14.86 -1.26 7.94
N THR A 274 -16.00 -0.82 7.38
CA THR A 274 -17.19 -1.65 7.16
C THR A 274 -16.85 -2.91 6.35
N ALA A 275 -17.31 -4.06 6.85
CA ALA A 275 -17.26 -5.33 6.17
C ALA A 275 -18.01 -5.26 4.83
N LEU A 276 -17.44 -5.86 3.79
CA LEU A 276 -18.10 -6.00 2.50
C LEU A 276 -19.27 -6.98 2.63
N THR A 277 -20.42 -6.63 2.06
CA THR A 277 -21.54 -7.59 2.00
C THR A 277 -21.15 -8.79 1.12
N PRO A 278 -21.73 -9.99 1.33
CA PRO A 278 -21.44 -11.16 0.49
C PRO A 278 -21.66 -10.91 -1.01
N ALA A 279 -22.65 -10.09 -1.37
CA ALA A 279 -22.91 -9.71 -2.75
C ALA A 279 -21.81 -8.81 -3.33
N GLN A 280 -21.35 -7.80 -2.57
CA GLN A 280 -20.23 -6.94 -2.97
C GLN A 280 -18.93 -7.74 -3.09
N LEU A 281 -18.69 -8.66 -2.15
CA LEU A 281 -17.53 -9.55 -2.19
C LEU A 281 -17.56 -10.44 -3.44
N LYS A 282 -18.71 -11.05 -3.73
CA LYS A 282 -18.90 -11.86 -4.94
C LYS A 282 -18.65 -11.05 -6.20
N GLN A 283 -19.15 -9.80 -6.26
CA GLN A 283 -18.93 -8.91 -7.38
C GLN A 283 -17.45 -8.51 -7.53
N LEU A 284 -16.77 -8.23 -6.42
CA LEU A 284 -15.33 -7.90 -6.41
C LEU A 284 -14.48 -9.05 -6.94
N LEU A 285 -14.84 -10.29 -6.61
CA LEU A 285 -14.10 -11.49 -7.01
C LEU A 285 -14.47 -12.01 -8.41
N GLN A 286 -15.59 -11.55 -8.98
CA GLN A 286 -16.11 -12.05 -10.25
C GLN A 286 -15.19 -11.73 -11.43
N ASN A 287 -14.62 -10.53 -11.46
CA ASN A 287 -13.76 -10.08 -12.55
C ASN A 287 -12.32 -9.90 -12.07
N PRO A 288 -11.33 -10.36 -12.83
CA PRO A 288 -9.94 -10.09 -12.50
C PRO A 288 -9.66 -8.59 -12.50
N PRO A 289 -8.84 -8.10 -11.56
CA PRO A 289 -8.38 -6.71 -11.58
C PRO A 289 -7.62 -6.38 -12.87
N ALA A 290 -7.57 -5.10 -13.23
CA ALA A 290 -6.92 -4.64 -14.46
C ALA A 290 -5.46 -5.14 -14.55
N GLY A 291 -5.12 -5.70 -15.72
CA GLY A 291 -3.80 -6.26 -15.98
C GLY A 291 -3.56 -7.65 -15.37
N VAL A 292 -4.43 -8.21 -14.53
CA VAL A 292 -4.27 -9.56 -14.00
C VAL A 292 -4.81 -10.58 -15.00
N ASP A 293 -4.03 -11.63 -15.27
CA ASP A 293 -4.49 -12.73 -16.13
C ASP A 293 -5.68 -13.46 -15.48
N PRO A 294 -6.82 -13.65 -16.19
CA PRO A 294 -7.97 -14.36 -15.66
C PRO A 294 -7.65 -15.75 -15.10
N ILE A 295 -6.71 -16.49 -15.71
CA ILE A 295 -6.32 -17.82 -15.25
C ILE A 295 -5.60 -17.72 -13.90
N ILE A 296 -4.67 -16.77 -13.77
CA ILE A 296 -3.95 -16.53 -12.51
C ILE A 296 -4.92 -16.08 -11.42
N TRP A 297 -5.91 -15.25 -11.76
CA TRP A 297 -6.91 -14.79 -10.81
C TRP A 297 -7.81 -15.91 -10.29
N GLU A 298 -8.31 -16.77 -11.18
CA GLU A 298 -9.10 -17.94 -10.78
C GLU A 298 -8.28 -18.91 -9.93
N GLN A 299 -7.02 -19.15 -10.31
CA GLN A 299 -6.12 -19.98 -9.52
C GLN A 299 -5.90 -19.39 -8.11
N ALA A 300 -5.69 -18.08 -8.00
CA ALA A 300 -5.51 -17.43 -6.71
C ALA A 300 -6.74 -17.51 -5.80
N LYS A 301 -7.96 -17.56 -6.37
CA LYS A 301 -9.19 -17.78 -5.60
C LYS A 301 -9.25 -19.21 -5.03
N VAL A 302 -8.82 -20.20 -5.81
CA VAL A 302 -8.75 -21.61 -5.38
C VAL A 302 -7.66 -21.82 -4.33
N ASP A 303 -6.50 -21.20 -4.51
CA ASP A 303 -5.35 -21.31 -3.61
C ASP A 303 -5.48 -20.49 -2.32
N ASN A 304 -6.62 -19.82 -2.13
CA ASN A 304 -6.87 -19.01 -0.95
C ASN A 304 -6.95 -19.91 0.31
N PRO A 305 -6.04 -19.74 1.29
CA PRO A 305 -6.00 -20.63 2.45
C PRO A 305 -7.19 -20.43 3.42
N ASP A 306 -7.87 -19.29 3.37
CA ASP A 306 -9.07 -19.03 4.18
C ASP A 306 -10.05 -18.14 3.39
N PRO A 307 -10.90 -18.71 2.52
CA PRO A 307 -11.82 -17.95 1.67
C PRO A 307 -12.90 -17.16 2.41
N GLU A 308 -13.15 -17.46 3.69
CA GLU A 308 -14.14 -16.74 4.51
C GLU A 308 -13.57 -15.42 5.03
N LYS A 309 -12.28 -15.39 5.36
CA LYS A 309 -11.62 -14.23 5.97
C LYS A 309 -10.65 -13.51 5.06
N LEU A 310 -10.14 -14.17 4.02
CA LEU A 310 -9.12 -13.63 3.14
C LEU A 310 -9.64 -13.43 1.72
N ILE A 311 -9.14 -12.39 1.07
CA ILE A 311 -9.35 -12.14 -0.36
C ILE A 311 -8.01 -12.09 -1.10
N PRO A 312 -7.96 -12.62 -2.34
CA PRO A 312 -6.81 -12.41 -3.21
C PRO A 312 -6.69 -10.92 -3.54
N VAL A 313 -5.47 -10.40 -3.45
CA VAL A 313 -5.11 -9.01 -3.77
C VAL A 313 -3.88 -9.05 -4.68
N PRO A 314 -3.98 -8.51 -5.91
CA PRO A 314 -2.84 -8.45 -6.81
C PRO A 314 -1.81 -7.45 -6.29
N MET A 315 -0.55 -7.82 -6.37
CA MET A 315 0.61 -6.99 -6.07
C MET A 315 1.38 -6.81 -7.36
N VAL A 316 1.35 -5.60 -7.89
CA VAL A 316 1.95 -5.30 -9.19
C VAL A 316 3.16 -4.39 -9.01
N GLY A 317 4.30 -4.85 -9.50
CA GLY A 317 5.58 -4.15 -9.42
C GLY A 317 6.22 -4.15 -8.03
N PHE A 318 7.48 -3.73 -7.98
CA PHE A 318 8.28 -3.72 -6.76
C PHE A 318 7.79 -2.73 -5.70
N LYS A 319 7.11 -1.65 -6.12
CA LYS A 319 6.58 -0.64 -5.19
C LYS A 319 5.54 -1.25 -4.25
N GLU A 320 4.62 -2.06 -4.78
CA GLU A 320 3.58 -2.69 -3.98
C GLU A 320 4.15 -3.82 -3.12
N LEU A 321 5.12 -4.59 -3.66
CA LEU A 321 5.83 -5.59 -2.87
C LEU A 321 6.58 -4.97 -1.68
N LEU A 322 7.32 -3.87 -1.91
CA LEU A 322 8.01 -3.13 -0.87
C LEU A 322 7.03 -2.53 0.15
N ARG A 323 5.91 -1.97 -0.33
CA ARG A 323 4.85 -1.47 0.55
C ARG A 323 4.34 -2.57 1.48
N ARG A 324 4.09 -3.77 0.94
CA ARG A 324 3.62 -4.91 1.74
C ARG A 324 4.68 -5.39 2.73
N LEU A 325 5.95 -5.45 2.32
CA LEU A 325 7.06 -5.80 3.22
C LEU A 325 7.16 -4.81 4.40
N LYS A 326 7.05 -3.51 4.12
CA LYS A 326 7.05 -2.47 5.16
C LYS A 326 5.88 -2.62 6.13
N ILE A 327 4.67 -2.89 5.62
CA ILE A 327 3.49 -3.14 6.48
C ILE A 327 3.70 -4.37 7.35
N GLN A 328 4.26 -5.45 6.79
CA GLN A 328 4.57 -6.68 7.53
C GLN A 328 5.60 -6.44 8.63
N ASP A 329 6.71 -5.74 8.34
CA ASP A 329 7.71 -5.36 9.34
C ASP A 329 7.07 -4.56 10.49
N GLN A 330 6.21 -3.60 10.15
CA GLN A 330 5.52 -2.80 11.15
C GLN A 330 4.55 -3.62 12.01
N MET A 331 3.80 -4.54 11.40
CA MET A 331 2.91 -5.45 12.13
C MET A 331 3.70 -6.40 13.05
N THR A 332 4.84 -6.93 12.59
CA THR A 332 5.71 -7.78 13.40
C THR A 332 6.23 -7.05 14.62
N LYS A 333 6.64 -5.77 14.48
CA LYS A 333 7.04 -4.95 15.63
C LYS A 333 5.90 -4.78 16.64
N GLN A 334 4.69 -4.46 16.18
CA GLN A 334 3.52 -4.34 17.05
C GLN A 334 3.17 -5.66 17.75
N HIS A 335 3.25 -6.78 17.04
CA HIS A 335 3.03 -8.10 17.63
C HIS A 335 4.08 -8.42 18.68
N GLN A 336 5.37 -8.13 18.41
CA GLN A 336 6.44 -8.33 19.39
C GLN A 336 6.17 -7.51 20.66
N THR A 337 5.83 -6.23 20.53
CA THR A 337 5.48 -5.39 21.69
C THR A 337 4.30 -5.95 22.49
N ARG A 338 3.27 -6.50 21.84
CA ARG A 338 2.15 -7.14 22.53
C ARG A 338 2.57 -8.42 23.25
N VAL A 339 3.42 -9.24 22.63
CA VAL A 339 3.97 -10.45 23.25
C VAL A 339 4.80 -10.08 24.49
N ASP A 340 5.61 -9.03 24.39
CA ASP A 340 6.42 -8.55 25.51
C ASP A 340 5.55 -8.08 26.69
N ILE A 341 4.47 -7.33 26.42
CA ILE A 341 3.50 -6.91 27.44
C ILE A 341 2.87 -8.13 28.11
N ILE A 342 2.35 -9.08 27.33
CA ILE A 342 1.72 -10.30 27.87
C ILE A 342 2.74 -11.10 28.69
N SER A 343 3.99 -11.19 28.24
CA SER A 343 5.05 -11.88 28.98
C SER A 343 5.34 -11.24 30.34
N ASN A 344 5.31 -9.90 30.40
CA ASN A 344 5.48 -9.17 31.66
C ASN A 344 4.28 -9.40 32.58
N ASP A 345 3.06 -9.29 32.07
CA ASP A 345 1.83 -9.52 32.85
C ASP A 345 1.80 -10.94 33.44
N ILE A 346 2.22 -11.95 32.67
CA ILE A 346 2.33 -13.34 33.15
C ILE A 346 3.38 -13.45 34.26
N SER A 347 4.53 -12.78 34.10
CA SER A 347 5.59 -12.81 35.10
C SER A 347 5.15 -12.17 36.42
N GLU A 348 4.43 -11.05 36.34
CA GLU A 348 3.84 -10.39 37.51
C GLU A 348 2.81 -11.29 38.20
N LEU A 349 1.94 -11.95 37.43
CA LEU A 349 0.95 -12.90 37.98
C LEU A 349 1.61 -14.11 38.65
N ASP A 350 2.69 -14.64 38.10
CA ASP A 350 3.44 -15.75 38.69
C ASP A 350 4.10 -15.32 40.02
N GLU A 351 4.67 -14.13 40.07
CA GLU A 351 5.23 -13.56 41.32
C GLU A 351 4.16 -13.36 42.39
N GLU A 352 3.00 -12.80 42.03
CA GLU A 352 1.86 -12.65 42.92
C GLU A 352 1.34 -14.00 43.42
N HIS A 353 1.23 -14.99 42.52
CA HIS A 353 0.79 -16.33 42.88
C HIS A 353 1.72 -16.98 43.90
N LEU A 354 3.04 -16.92 43.66
CA LEU A 354 4.05 -17.43 44.59
C LEU A 354 3.98 -16.73 45.95
N ARG A 355 3.77 -15.40 45.95
CA ARG A 355 3.63 -14.62 47.17
C ARG A 355 2.40 -15.05 47.99
N VAL A 356 1.25 -15.20 47.34
CA VAL A 356 0.01 -15.65 48.01
C VAL A 356 0.15 -17.08 48.54
N GLN A 357 0.82 -17.97 47.81
CA GLN A 357 1.12 -19.32 48.31
C GLN A 357 1.99 -19.29 49.57
N LEU A 358 3.05 -18.48 49.57
CA LEU A 358 3.92 -18.31 50.74
C LEU A 358 3.16 -17.75 51.95
N GLU A 359 2.32 -16.73 51.73
CA GLU A 359 1.46 -16.17 52.78
C GLU A 359 0.47 -17.21 53.34
N THR A 360 -0.09 -18.06 52.47
CA THR A 360 -0.98 -19.16 52.87
C THR A 360 -0.25 -20.17 53.74
N ILE A 361 0.92 -20.67 53.29
CA ILE A 361 1.75 -21.61 54.06
C ILE A 361 2.14 -21.01 55.41
N GLN A 362 2.51 -19.72 55.43
CA GLN A 362 2.88 -19.04 56.67
C GLN A 362 1.69 -18.85 57.62
N SER A 363 0.47 -18.66 57.08
CA SER A 363 -0.75 -18.62 57.89
C SER A 363 -1.07 -19.99 58.51
N ASP A 364 -0.89 -21.08 57.76
CA ASP A 364 -1.11 -22.45 58.23
C ASP A 364 -0.10 -22.84 59.31
N LEU A 365 1.18 -22.45 59.14
CA LEU A 365 2.23 -22.68 60.14
C LEU A 365 1.99 -21.90 61.44
N ASN A 366 1.40 -20.70 61.34
CA ASN A 366 1.09 -19.87 62.50
C ASN A 366 -0.26 -20.22 63.16
N ALA A 367 -1.02 -21.15 62.59
CA ALA A 367 -2.27 -21.61 63.19
C ALA A 367 -1.97 -22.32 64.53
N PRO A 368 -2.62 -21.95 65.64
CA PRO A 368 -2.34 -22.57 66.94
C PRO A 368 -2.70 -24.06 66.88
N THR A 369 -1.71 -24.94 67.06
CA THR A 369 -1.92 -26.37 67.26
C THR A 369 -2.84 -26.58 68.46
N GLN A 370 -4.09 -26.92 68.22
CA GLN A 370 -4.96 -27.44 69.27
C GLN A 370 -4.48 -28.84 69.64
N PHE A 371 -3.51 -28.92 70.55
CA PHE A 371 -3.22 -30.15 71.26
C PHE A 371 -4.45 -30.48 72.12
N LYS A 372 -5.26 -31.43 71.64
CA LYS A 372 -6.20 -32.15 72.51
C LYS A 372 -5.37 -33.05 73.43
N VAL A 373 -5.49 -32.77 74.73
CA VAL A 373 -4.95 -33.53 75.87
C VAL A 373 -5.42 -34.97 75.84
#